data_AF-A0A8B6C3L5-F1
#
_entry.id   AF-A0A8B6C3L5-F1
#
_cell.length_a   1.000
_cell.length_b   1.000
_cell.length_c   1.000
_cell.angle_alpha   90.00
_cell.angle_beta   90.00
_cell.angle_gamma   90.00
#
_symmetry.space_group_name_H-M   'P 1'
#
loop_
_entity.id
_entity.type
_entity.pdbx_description
1 polymer ?
#
loop_
_entity_poly.entity_id
_entity_poly.type
_entity_poly.pdbx_seq_one_letter_code
_entity_poly.pdbx_strand_id
1 'polypeptide(L)'
;MASSLFRKSTKEGLEYDAYVPYCGGDSKWVYGPLRLFLEERRKYKLMLLDRGDALAEEHRRFALNNSTPKCKQIILVISKEFVNNGWAYYEATVGIEHFLGLQARIIVINLENITKTELPQCVL
;
A
#
# COMPACT_ATOMS: atom_id res chain seq x y z
N MET A 1 26.01 -10.83 14.15
CA MET A 1 26.01 -9.97 12.93
C MET A 1 24.66 -9.28 12.88
N ALA A 2 24.60 -8.00 13.23
CA ALA A 2 23.34 -7.26 13.33
C ALA A 2 22.81 -6.94 11.93
N SER A 3 21.58 -7.36 11.65
CA SER A 3 20.88 -7.12 10.39
C SER A 3 20.56 -5.64 10.21
N SER A 4 21.33 -5.00 9.32
CA SER A 4 21.09 -3.67 8.77
C SER A 4 19.87 -3.68 7.83
N LEU A 5 18.64 -3.74 8.36
CA LEU A 5 17.43 -3.69 7.52
C LEU A 5 16.43 -2.57 7.83
N PHE A 6 16.67 -1.74 8.84
CA PHE A 6 15.84 -0.55 9.05
C PHE A 6 16.67 0.70 8.89
N ARG A 7 16.84 1.11 7.63
CA ARG A 7 17.38 2.44 7.31
C ARG A 7 16.31 3.45 7.69
N LYS A 8 16.55 4.19 8.78
CA LYS A 8 15.72 5.33 9.19
C LYS A 8 15.60 6.28 7.99
N SER A 9 14.40 6.40 7.43
CA SER A 9 14.14 7.29 6.30
C SER A 9 14.44 8.74 6.73
N THR A 10 15.53 9.32 6.21
CA THR A 10 15.75 10.76 6.26
C THR A 10 14.73 11.41 5.31
N LYS A 11 14.14 12.54 5.72
CA LYS A 11 13.08 13.24 4.95
C LYS A 11 13.45 13.52 3.48
N GLU A 12 14.73 13.49 3.14
CA GLU A 12 15.30 13.75 1.80
C GLU A 12 14.96 12.68 0.75
N GLY A 13 14.37 11.53 1.12
CA GLY A 13 13.99 10.46 0.17
C GLY A 13 12.48 10.24 -0.03
N LEU A 14 11.62 11.06 0.60
CA LEU A 14 10.17 10.86 0.57
C LEU A 14 9.54 11.54 -0.66
N GLU A 15 8.97 10.74 -1.56
CA GLU A 15 8.37 11.19 -2.81
C GLU A 15 6.83 11.13 -2.81
N TYR A 16 6.23 10.34 -1.92
CA TYR A 16 4.79 10.07 -1.88
C TYR A 16 4.23 10.26 -0.48
N ASP A 17 2.99 10.75 -0.40
CA ASP A 17 2.29 10.94 0.86
C ASP A 17 1.69 9.65 1.41
N ALA A 18 1.33 8.71 0.54
CA ALA A 18 0.85 7.39 0.94
C ALA A 18 1.10 6.33 -0.13
N TYR A 19 1.46 5.13 0.32
CA TYR A 19 1.34 3.89 -0.46
C TYR A 19 -0.08 3.35 -0.30
N VAL A 20 -0.70 2.94 -1.41
CA VAL A 20 -2.05 2.34 -1.40
C VAL A 20 -2.00 0.94 -2.01
N PRO A 21 -1.80 -0.12 -1.20
CA PRO A 21 -2.07 -1.49 -1.64
C PRO A 21 -3.57 -1.76 -1.68
N TYR A 22 -4.01 -2.43 -2.75
CA TYR A 22 -5.41 -2.77 -3.01
C TYR A 22 -5.52 -3.94 -4.00
N CYS A 23 -6.71 -4.52 -4.17
CA CYS A 23 -6.93 -5.57 -5.17
C CYS A 23 -7.35 -4.99 -6.54
N GLY A 24 -6.95 -5.61 -7.64
CA GLY A 24 -7.23 -5.11 -9.00
C GLY A 24 -8.71 -4.84 -9.30
N GLY A 25 -9.65 -5.61 -8.75
CA GLY A 25 -11.10 -5.34 -8.94
C GLY A 25 -11.59 -4.08 -8.24
N ASP A 26 -10.85 -3.57 -7.25
CA ASP A 26 -11.13 -2.30 -6.57
C ASP A 26 -10.56 -1.07 -7.33
N SER A 27 -9.87 -1.29 -8.45
CA SER A 27 -9.23 -0.23 -9.25
C SER A 27 -10.16 0.93 -9.60
N LYS A 28 -11.42 0.64 -9.97
CA LYS A 28 -12.41 1.68 -10.28
C LYS A 28 -12.67 2.60 -9.07
N TRP A 29 -12.70 2.04 -7.86
CA TRP A 29 -12.90 2.83 -6.64
C TRP A 29 -11.62 3.59 -6.25
N VAL A 30 -10.46 2.95 -6.38
CA VAL A 30 -9.16 3.55 -6.07
C VAL A 30 -8.82 4.71 -7.02
N TYR A 31 -8.88 4.51 -8.33
CA TYR A 31 -8.59 5.54 -9.33
C TYR A 31 -9.69 6.60 -9.45
N GLY A 32 -10.91 6.27 -9.05
CA GLY A 32 -12.05 7.19 -8.98
C GLY A 32 -12.09 7.89 -7.61
N PRO A 33 -13.07 7.58 -6.74
CA PRO A 33 -13.29 8.28 -5.47
C PRO A 33 -12.04 8.61 -4.66
N LEU A 34 -11.16 7.63 -4.41
CA LEU A 34 -10.00 7.83 -3.52
C LEU A 34 -8.98 8.78 -4.15
N ARG A 35 -8.53 8.49 -5.37
CA ARG A 35 -7.51 9.29 -6.06
C ARG A 35 -8.01 10.68 -6.37
N LEU A 36 -9.24 10.83 -6.87
CA LEU A 36 -9.83 12.14 -7.15
C LEU A 36 -9.90 12.99 -5.86
N PHE A 37 -10.27 12.39 -4.73
CA PHE A 37 -10.29 13.13 -3.46
C PHE A 37 -8.88 13.49 -2.97
N LEU A 38 -7.98 12.51 -2.89
CA LEU A 38 -6.67 12.72 -2.27
C LEU A 38 -5.71 13.49 -3.17
N GLU A 39 -5.60 13.15 -4.46
CA GLU A 39 -4.67 13.81 -5.38
C GLU A 39 -5.22 15.13 -5.92
N GLU A 40 -6.45 15.14 -6.44
CA GLU A 40 -6.95 16.33 -7.12
C GLU A 40 -7.46 17.39 -6.15
N ARG A 41 -8.23 16.98 -5.13
CA ARG A 41 -8.85 17.93 -4.18
C ARG A 41 -7.94 18.26 -3.00
N ARG A 42 -7.20 17.27 -2.47
CA ARG A 42 -6.34 17.45 -1.28
C ARG A 42 -4.85 17.63 -1.59
N LYS A 43 -4.44 17.46 -2.85
CA LYS A 43 -3.05 17.64 -3.31
C LYS A 43 -2.04 16.70 -2.65
N TYR A 44 -2.48 15.55 -2.17
CA TYR A 44 -1.60 14.47 -1.78
C TYR A 44 -1.07 13.73 -3.02
N LYS A 45 0.09 13.10 -2.91
CA LYS A 45 0.67 12.26 -3.97
C LYS A 45 0.63 10.80 -3.55
N LEU A 46 -0.17 9.99 -4.24
CA LEU A 46 -0.30 8.56 -3.95
C LEU A 46 0.68 7.73 -4.76
N MET A 47 1.24 6.69 -4.15
CA MET A 47 1.94 5.61 -4.83
C MET A 47 0.95 4.45 -5.03
N LEU A 48 0.62 4.18 -6.29
CA LEU A 48 -0.17 3.02 -6.72
C LEU A 48 0.78 2.16 -7.57
N LEU A 49 0.97 0.89 -7.20
CA LEU A 49 1.99 0.06 -7.86
C LEU A 49 1.65 -0.21 -9.33
N ASP A 50 0.37 -0.24 -9.68
CA ASP A 50 -0.14 -0.48 -11.03
C ASP A 50 -0.32 0.81 -11.86
N ARG A 51 0.14 1.96 -11.37
CA ARG A 51 0.10 3.21 -12.13
C ARG A 51 1.13 3.17 -13.24
N GLY A 52 0.66 3.02 -14.48
CA GLY A 52 1.49 3.02 -15.69
C GLY A 52 1.30 1.75 -16.50
N ASP A 53 2.33 1.35 -17.24
CA ASP A 53 2.30 0.13 -18.04
C ASP A 53 2.34 -1.13 -17.16
N ALA A 54 1.75 -2.21 -17.66
CA ALA A 54 1.76 -3.50 -16.97
C ALA A 54 3.19 -4.02 -16.78
N LEU A 55 3.61 -4.14 -15.52
CA LEU A 55 4.90 -4.71 -15.16
C LEU A 55 4.81 -6.24 -15.08
N ALA A 56 5.86 -6.92 -15.58
CA ALA A 56 6.11 -8.33 -15.27
C ALA A 56 6.22 -8.53 -13.74
N GLU A 57 5.97 -9.75 -13.25
CA GLU A 57 5.85 -10.01 -11.81
C GLU A 57 7.14 -9.69 -11.04
N GLU A 58 8.29 -10.07 -11.60
CA GLU A 58 9.61 -9.77 -11.07
C GLU A 58 9.86 -8.25 -10.99
N HIS A 59 9.36 -7.50 -11.96
CA HIS A 59 9.44 -6.04 -11.99
C HIS A 59 8.51 -5.40 -10.97
N ARG A 60 7.34 -6.01 -10.67
CA ARG A 60 6.44 -5.51 -9.62
C ARG A 60 7.04 -5.62 -8.23
N ARG A 61 7.65 -6.76 -7.88
CA ARG A 61 8.30 -6.93 -6.56
C ARG A 61 9.46 -5.94 -6.40
N PHE A 62 10.26 -5.76 -7.44
CA PHE A 62 11.33 -4.76 -7.44
C PHE A 62 10.77 -3.34 -7.30
N ALA A 63 9.73 -2.98 -8.06
CA ALA A 63 9.10 -1.67 -7.98
C ALA A 63 8.51 -1.40 -6.59
N LEU A 64 7.87 -2.40 -5.97
CA LEU A 64 7.32 -2.32 -4.62
C LEU A 64 8.42 -2.01 -3.61
N ASN A 65 9.48 -2.81 -3.58
CA ASN A 65 10.58 -2.66 -2.62
C ASN A 65 11.32 -1.31 -2.77
N ASN A 66 11.40 -0.76 -3.98
CA ASN A 66 12.04 0.54 -4.22
C ASN A 66 11.11 1.75 -3.99
N SER A 67 9.79 1.56 -4.09
CA SER A 67 8.81 2.65 -3.99
C SER A 67 8.25 2.82 -2.58
N THR A 68 8.06 1.72 -1.84
CA THR A 68 7.54 1.76 -0.47
C THR A 68 8.37 2.64 0.48
N PRO A 69 9.73 2.58 0.50
CA PRO A 69 10.55 3.44 1.35
C PRO A 69 10.44 4.94 1.05
N LYS A 70 9.89 5.29 -0.11
CA LYS A 70 9.66 6.68 -0.55
C LYS A 70 8.30 7.22 -0.10
N CYS A 71 7.51 6.44 0.61
CA CYS A 71 6.16 6.78 1.03
C CYS A 71 6.14 7.16 2.52
N LYS A 72 5.34 8.17 2.90
CA LYS A 72 5.22 8.64 4.30
C LYS A 72 4.37 7.74 5.19
N GLN A 73 3.35 7.10 4.62
CA GLN A 73 2.40 6.25 5.32
C GLN A 73 1.78 5.22 4.35
N ILE A 74 0.91 4.36 4.89
CA ILE A 74 0.12 3.39 4.14
C ILE A 74 -1.38 3.63 4.31
N ILE A 75 -2.12 3.51 3.22
CA ILE A 75 -3.58 3.43 3.19
C ILE A 75 -3.95 2.09 2.58
N LEU A 76 -4.28 1.11 3.41
CA LEU A 76 -4.69 -0.21 2.98
C LEU A 76 -6.17 -0.19 2.57
N VAL A 77 -6.47 -0.62 1.36
CA VAL A 77 -7.85 -0.80 0.88
C VAL A 77 -8.20 -2.29 0.92
N ILE A 78 -9.18 -2.65 1.74
CA ILE A 78 -9.67 -4.03 1.89
C ILE A 78 -11.08 -4.19 1.34
N SER A 79 -11.29 -5.33 0.70
CA SER A 79 -12.53 -5.80 0.07
C SER A 79 -12.57 -7.33 0.14
N LYS A 80 -13.65 -7.98 -0.29
CA LYS A 80 -13.70 -9.45 -0.35
C LYS A 80 -12.74 -9.99 -1.38
N GLU A 81 -12.53 -9.27 -2.47
CA GLU A 81 -11.53 -9.66 -3.46
C GLU A 81 -10.12 -9.59 -2.91
N PHE A 82 -9.79 -8.55 -2.12
CA PHE A 82 -8.51 -8.42 -1.45
C PHE A 82 -8.20 -9.63 -0.57
N VAL A 83 -9.17 -10.06 0.27
CA VAL A 83 -9.01 -11.20 1.18
C VAL A 83 -8.68 -12.50 0.43
N ASN A 84 -9.20 -12.65 -0.79
CA ASN A 84 -9.02 -13.85 -1.61
C ASN A 84 -7.88 -13.73 -2.64
N ASN A 85 -7.11 -12.64 -2.63
CA ASN A 85 -6.07 -12.38 -3.61
C ASN A 85 -4.67 -12.45 -2.98
N GLY A 86 -3.92 -13.50 -3.32
CA GLY A 86 -2.57 -13.74 -2.77
C GLY A 86 -1.55 -12.65 -3.11
N TRP A 87 -1.70 -11.98 -4.25
CA TRP A 87 -0.81 -10.87 -4.63
C TRP A 87 -1.11 -9.61 -3.83
N ALA A 88 -2.39 -9.23 -3.70
CA ALA A 88 -2.81 -8.10 -2.89
C ALA A 88 -2.43 -8.30 -1.40
N TYR A 89 -2.57 -9.53 -0.90
CA TYR A 89 -2.11 -9.92 0.43
C TYR A 89 -0.60 -9.72 0.61
N TYR A 90 0.21 -10.16 -0.37
CA TYR A 90 1.67 -10.00 -0.35
C TYR A 90 2.07 -8.52 -0.36
N GLU A 91 1.50 -7.72 -1.27
CA GLU A 91 1.75 -6.28 -1.37
C GLU A 91 1.43 -5.54 -0.07
N ALA A 92 0.30 -5.88 0.56
CA ALA A 92 -0.10 -5.32 1.83
C ALA A 92 0.83 -5.73 2.96
N THR A 93 1.23 -7.00 3.03
CA THR A 93 2.14 -7.51 4.07
C THR A 93 3.47 -6.77 4.03
N VAL A 94 4.09 -6.64 2.85
CA VAL A 94 5.35 -5.90 2.68
C VAL A 94 5.19 -4.44 3.12
N GLY A 95 4.09 -3.79 2.75
CA GLY A 95 3.80 -2.43 3.17
C GLY A 95 3.64 -2.30 4.68
N ILE A 96 2.78 -3.12 5.29
CA ILE A 96 2.49 -3.09 6.72
C ILE A 96 3.75 -3.32 7.54
N GLU A 97 4.55 -4.35 7.22
CA GLU A 97 5.80 -4.63 7.92
C GLU A 97 6.77 -3.45 7.86
N HIS A 98 6.90 -2.81 6.68
CA HIS A 98 7.72 -1.62 6.52
C HIS A 98 7.25 -0.47 7.43
N PHE A 99 5.97 -0.15 7.40
CA PHE A 99 5.42 0.99 8.15
C PHE A 99 5.32 0.74 9.66
N LEU A 100 5.09 -0.51 10.09
CA LEU A 100 5.20 -0.90 11.51
C LEU A 100 6.63 -0.74 12.01
N GLY A 101 7.64 -1.14 11.21
CA GLY A 101 9.05 -0.92 11.54
C GLY A 101 9.42 0.57 11.70
N LEU A 102 8.67 1.45 11.03
CA LEU A 102 8.79 2.91 11.17
C LEU A 102 7.89 3.52 12.26
N GLN A 103 7.10 2.71 12.99
CA GLN A 103 6.08 3.16 13.93
C GLN A 103 5.07 4.15 13.30
N ALA A 104 4.84 4.02 11.99
CA ALA A 104 3.88 4.84 11.27
C ALA A 104 2.45 4.34 11.50
N ARG A 105 1.47 5.24 11.35
CA ARG A 105 0.06 4.88 11.42
C ARG A 105 -0.34 4.14 10.15
N ILE A 106 -1.15 3.09 10.32
CA ILE A 106 -1.78 2.36 9.23
C ILE A 106 -3.23 2.80 9.13
N ILE A 107 -3.63 3.31 7.96
CA ILE A 107 -5.01 3.68 7.68
C ILE A 107 -5.63 2.52 6.91
N VAL A 108 -6.76 1.99 7.38
CA VAL A 108 -7.50 0.92 6.71
C VAL A 108 -8.83 1.45 6.19
N ILE A 109 -9.10 1.25 4.91
CA ILE A 109 -10.37 1.54 4.25
C ILE A 109 -11.05 0.22 3.96
N ASN A 110 -12.19 -0.01 4.60
CA ASN A 110 -13.01 -1.20 4.40
C ASN A 110 -14.14 -0.90 3.41
N LEU A 111 -14.04 -1.43 2.19
CA LEU A 111 -15.01 -1.16 1.11
C LEU A 111 -16.29 -1.99 1.21
N GLU A 112 -16.21 -3.20 1.76
CA GLU A 112 -17.28 -4.20 1.66
C GLU A 112 -17.70 -4.79 3.01
N ASN A 113 -17.51 -4.04 4.10
CA ASN A 113 -17.80 -4.47 5.47
C ASN A 113 -17.13 -5.81 5.84
N ILE A 114 -15.84 -5.95 5.50
CA ILE A 114 -15.02 -7.09 5.92
C ILE A 114 -14.98 -7.15 7.44
N THR A 115 -15.40 -8.28 7.98
CA THR A 115 -15.43 -8.49 9.43
C THR A 115 -14.05 -8.86 9.95
N LYS A 116 -13.82 -8.72 11.27
CA LYS A 116 -12.53 -9.05 11.88
C LYS A 116 -12.10 -10.51 11.65
N THR A 117 -13.05 -11.42 11.53
CA THR A 117 -12.80 -12.84 11.25
C THR A 117 -12.38 -13.11 9.80
N GLU A 118 -12.69 -12.18 8.90
CA GLU A 118 -12.30 -12.25 7.48
C GLU A 118 -11.02 -11.45 7.21
N LEU A 119 -10.55 -10.65 8.18
CA LEU A 119 -9.33 -9.88 8.01
C LEU A 119 -8.12 -10.81 7.87
N PRO A 120 -7.27 -10.56 6.86
CA PRO A 120 -6.03 -11.31 6.72
C PRO A 120 -5.11 -11.04 7.91
N GLN A 121 -4.29 -12.04 8.26
CA GLN A 121 -3.38 -11.95 9.41
C GLN A 121 -2.43 -10.76 9.36
N CYS A 122 -2.03 -10.30 8.17
CA CYS A 122 -1.16 -9.13 8.04
C CYS A 122 -1.82 -7.81 8.52
N VAL A 123 -3.15 -7.77 8.69
CA VAL A 123 -3.93 -6.60 9.11
C VAL A 123 -4.36 -6.67 10.58
N LEU A 124 -4.18 -7.82 11.24
CA LEU A 124 -4.55 -8.07 12.64
C LEU A 124 -3.43 -7.65 13.61
#